data_AF-A0A2K0TXV6-F1
#
_entry.id   AF-A0A2K0TXV6-F1
#
_cell.length_a   1.000
_cell.length_b   1.000
_cell.length_c   1.000
_cell.angle_alpha   90.00
_cell.angle_beta   90.00
_cell.angle_gamma   90.00
#
_symmetry.space_group_name_H-M   'P 1'
#
loop_
_entity.id
_entity.type
_entity.pdbx_description
1 polymer ?
#
loop_
_entity_poly.entity_id
_entity_poly.type
_entity_poly.pdbx_seq_one_letter_code
_entity_poly.pdbx_strand_id
1 'polypeptide(L)'
;MVMIVMVVIWIIIRTFMLTFRCVPVQSLWDYTITDKVCNINSGQFFLGTITTHFIMDIFILVLPIIEVVKLRLPTGQKAAIAALFLLGLIVCIASMFVLIVLVNFPDNPMQLPHDYAMFCILGSVEVNIAIVSGEQLPLTYHLY
;
A
#
# COMPACT_ATOMS: atom_id res chain seq x y z
N MET A 1 -9.57 -7.57 -13.51
CA MET A 1 -9.71 -8.99 -13.05
C MET A 1 -8.35 -9.66 -12.88
N VAL A 2 -7.48 -9.68 -13.90
CA VAL A 2 -6.15 -10.31 -13.83
C VAL A 2 -5.26 -9.77 -12.69
N MET A 3 -5.21 -8.45 -12.48
CA MET A 3 -4.42 -7.87 -11.38
C MET A 3 -4.91 -8.30 -10.00
N ILE A 4 -6.22 -8.40 -9.79
CA ILE A 4 -6.79 -8.83 -8.50
C ILE A 4 -6.34 -10.26 -8.20
N VAL A 5 -6.39 -11.14 -9.19
CA VAL A 5 -5.94 -12.53 -9.05
C VAL A 5 -4.45 -12.60 -8.71
N MET A 6 -3.60 -11.81 -9.37
CA MET A 6 -2.17 -11.74 -9.07
C MET A 6 -1.90 -11.25 -7.64
N VAL A 7 -2.62 -10.24 -7.17
CA VAL A 7 -2.50 -9.71 -5.81
C VAL A 7 -2.94 -10.75 -4.77
N VAL A 8 -4.05 -11.44 -4.99
CA VAL A 8 -4.55 -12.48 -4.07
C VAL A 8 -3.55 -13.64 -3.96
N ILE A 9 -3.01 -14.11 -5.08
CA ILE A 9 -1.98 -15.16 -5.10
C ILE A 9 -0.73 -14.68 -4.35
N TRP A 10 -0.29 -13.44 -4.57
CA TRP A 10 0.85 -12.85 -3.89
C TRP A 10 0.65 -12.79 -2.36
N ILE A 11 -0.52 -12.35 -1.89
CA ILE A 11 -0.86 -12.29 -0.45
C ILE A 11 -0.81 -13.68 0.18
N ILE A 12 -1.34 -14.70 -0.49
CA ILE A 12 -1.32 -16.08 0.00
C ILE A 12 0.12 -16.57 0.14
N ILE A 13 0.94 -16.46 -0.91
CA ILE A 13 2.35 -16.89 -0.88
C ILE A 13 3.12 -16.18 0.23
N ARG A 14 2.93 -14.87 0.37
CA ARG A 14 3.60 -14.06 1.38
C ARG A 14 3.18 -14.45 2.79
N THR A 15 1.90 -14.74 3.02
CA THR A 15 1.38 -15.19 4.32
C THR A 15 2.00 -16.54 4.69
N PHE A 16 2.04 -17.49 3.76
CA PHE A 16 2.70 -18.78 3.98
C PHE A 16 4.20 -18.61 4.25
N MET A 17 4.92 -17.79 3.49
CA MET A 17 6.34 -17.51 3.75
C MET A 17 6.59 -16.84 5.10
N LEU A 18 5.67 -15.99 5.57
CA LEU A 18 5.77 -15.34 6.87
C LEU A 18 5.58 -16.35 8.01
N THR A 19 4.60 -17.23 7.87
CA THR A 19 4.29 -18.27 8.86
C THR A 19 5.40 -19.33 8.91
N PHE A 20 5.84 -19.87 7.77
CA PHE A 20 6.86 -20.94 7.72
C PHE A 20 8.31 -20.42 7.76
N ARG A 21 8.52 -19.19 8.22
CA ARG A 21 9.83 -18.52 8.20
C ARG A 21 10.85 -19.08 9.20
N CYS A 22 10.35 -19.69 10.27
CA CYS A 22 11.14 -20.29 11.33
C CYS A 22 10.53 -21.63 11.72
N VAL A 23 11.39 -22.61 11.96
CA VAL A 23 11.00 -23.89 12.54
C VAL A 23 11.61 -23.96 13.94
N PRO A 24 10.81 -24.07 15.02
CA PRO A 24 9.34 -24.12 15.08
C PRO A 24 8.65 -22.73 14.97
N VAL A 25 7.45 -22.69 14.38
CA VAL A 25 6.57 -21.48 14.29
C VAL A 25 6.32 -20.81 15.64
N GLN A 26 6.36 -21.58 16.73
CA GLN A 26 6.12 -21.10 18.08
C GLN A 26 7.16 -20.08 18.54
N SER A 27 8.38 -20.12 17.98
CA SER A 27 9.45 -19.17 18.31
C SER A 27 9.21 -17.75 17.77
N LEU A 28 8.14 -17.53 16.99
CA LEU A 28 7.73 -16.18 16.55
C LEU A 28 7.10 -15.37 17.69
N TRP A 29 6.45 -16.05 18.64
CA TRP A 29 5.65 -15.43 19.71
C TRP A 29 6.24 -15.73 21.09
N ASP A 30 6.91 -16.87 21.24
CA ASP A 30 7.56 -17.28 22.48
C ASP A 30 9.08 -17.11 22.38
N TYR A 31 9.56 -16.04 22.99
CA TYR A 31 10.98 -15.67 22.99
C TYR A 31 11.85 -16.56 23.90
N THR A 32 11.24 -17.47 24.68
CA THR A 32 11.96 -18.36 25.59
C THR A 32 12.55 -19.59 24.90
N ILE A 33 12.11 -19.93 23.68
CA ILE A 33 12.62 -21.07 22.90
C ILE A 33 13.91 -20.68 22.17
N THR A 34 15.04 -21.28 22.57
CA THR A 34 16.38 -20.96 22.06
C THR A 34 16.79 -21.81 20.85
N ASP A 35 16.19 -23.00 20.66
CA ASP A 35 16.42 -23.93 19.53
C ASP A 35 15.62 -23.55 18.27
N LYS A 36 15.76 -22.30 17.81
CA LYS A 36 15.09 -21.82 16.59
C LYS A 36 16.00 -21.88 15.38
N VAL A 37 15.60 -22.61 14.34
CA VAL A 37 16.24 -22.55 13.02
C VAL A 37 15.47 -21.53 12.19
N CYS A 38 15.85 -20.26 12.32
CA CYS A 38 15.36 -19.17 11.47
C CYS A 38 16.37 -18.94 10.34
N ASN A 39 16.17 -19.61 9.20
CA ASN A 39 17.09 -19.51 8.06
C ASN A 39 16.95 -18.20 7.27
N ILE A 40 15.98 -17.33 7.63
CA ILE A 40 15.68 -16.09 6.90
C ILE A 40 15.88 -14.87 7.82
N ASN A 41 16.80 -13.98 7.44
CA ASN A 41 17.10 -12.75 8.18
C ASN A 41 15.92 -11.76 8.11
N SER A 42 15.31 -11.43 9.25
CA SER A 42 14.09 -10.60 9.37
C SER A 42 14.16 -9.25 8.70
N GLY A 43 15.31 -8.59 8.74
CA GLY A 43 15.49 -7.31 8.05
C GLY A 43 15.37 -7.44 6.53
N GLN A 44 16.04 -8.44 5.93
CA GLN A 44 16.07 -8.60 4.47
C GLN A 44 14.71 -9.03 3.89
N PHE A 45 14.00 -9.92 4.59
CA PHE A 45 12.66 -10.34 4.14
C PHE A 45 11.62 -9.22 4.28
N PHE A 46 11.74 -8.42 5.33
CA PHE A 46 10.85 -7.28 5.53
C PHE A 46 11.07 -6.24 4.43
N LEU A 47 12.33 -5.85 4.17
CA LEU A 47 12.67 -4.95 3.07
C LEU A 47 12.18 -5.47 1.72
N GLY A 48 12.44 -6.74 1.39
CA GLY A 48 11.97 -7.33 0.13
C GLY A 48 10.44 -7.33 -0.01
N THR A 49 9.72 -7.57 1.10
CA THR A 49 8.25 -7.46 1.10
C THR A 49 7.82 -6.03 0.80
N ILE A 50 8.37 -5.05 1.52
CA ILE A 50 8.00 -3.64 1.39
C ILE A 50 8.21 -3.17 -0.04
N THR A 51 9.39 -3.46 -0.59
CA THR A 51 9.72 -3.10 -1.97
C THR A 51 8.73 -3.70 -2.95
N THR A 52 8.35 -4.97 -2.77
CA THR A 52 7.41 -5.61 -3.68
C THR A 52 6.00 -5.05 -3.53
N HIS A 53 5.58 -4.72 -2.31
CA HIS A 53 4.30 -4.08 -2.05
C HIS A 53 4.22 -2.70 -2.72
N PHE A 54 5.28 -1.90 -2.59
CA PHE A 54 5.38 -0.59 -3.22
C PHE A 54 5.30 -0.68 -4.76
N ILE A 55 5.95 -1.68 -5.35
CA ILE A 55 5.85 -1.94 -6.80
C ILE A 55 4.39 -2.24 -7.18
N MET A 56 3.70 -3.08 -6.42
CA MET A 56 2.28 -3.39 -6.67
C MET A 56 1.39 -2.14 -6.57
N ASP A 57 1.62 -1.28 -5.59
CA ASP A 57 0.89 -0.02 -5.44
C ASP A 57 1.10 0.89 -6.67
N ILE A 58 2.33 1.00 -7.18
CA ILE A 58 2.61 1.74 -8.43
C ILE A 58 1.85 1.14 -9.61
N PHE A 59 1.81 -0.19 -9.76
CA PHE A 59 1.09 -0.82 -10.87
C PHE A 59 -0.41 -0.56 -10.83
N ILE A 60 -1.01 -0.65 -9.65
CA ILE A 60 -2.44 -0.36 -9.45
C ILE A 60 -2.72 1.11 -9.77
N LEU A 61 -1.80 1.99 -9.38
CA LEU A 61 -1.86 3.41 -9.69
C LEU A 61 -1.75 3.67 -11.22
N VAL A 62 -0.81 3.04 -11.93
CA VAL A 62 -0.66 3.29 -13.38
C VAL A 62 -1.86 2.82 -14.20
N LEU A 63 -2.60 1.82 -13.74
CA LEU A 63 -3.69 1.20 -14.50
C LEU A 63 -4.80 2.19 -14.96
N PRO A 64 -5.47 2.94 -14.07
CA PRO A 64 -6.49 3.91 -14.48
C PRO A 64 -5.90 5.10 -15.26
N ILE A 65 -4.62 5.45 -15.13
CA ILE A 65 -4.00 6.52 -15.94
C ILE A 65 -4.07 6.14 -17.43
N ILE A 66 -3.76 4.90 -17.76
CA ILE A 66 -3.77 4.41 -19.15
C ILE A 66 -5.20 4.46 -19.71
N GLU A 67 -6.20 4.06 -18.92
CA GLU A 67 -7.61 4.12 -19.30
C GLU A 67 -8.09 5.57 -19.47
N VAL A 68 -7.70 6.47 -18.58
CA VAL A 68 -8.07 7.90 -18.61
C VAL A 68 -7.42 8.63 -19.80
N VAL A 69 -6.22 8.23 -20.22
CA VAL A 69 -5.58 8.80 -21.41
C VAL A 69 -6.28 8.33 -22.70
N LYS A 70 -6.83 7.11 -22.71
CA LYS A 70 -7.61 6.59 -23.85
C LYS A 70 -9.01 7.18 -23.93
N LEU A 71 -9.61 7.55 -22.80
CA LEU A 71 -10.97 8.06 -22.76
C LEU A 71 -11.00 9.60 -22.95
N ARG A 72 -11.73 10.07 -23.97
CA ARG A 72 -11.90 11.52 -24.23
C ARG A 72 -12.88 12.15 -23.25
N LEU A 73 -12.43 12.35 -22.01
CA LEU A 73 -13.19 13.07 -20.97
C LEU A 73 -12.97 14.59 -21.04
N PRO A 74 -13.94 15.39 -20.57
CA PRO A 74 -13.78 16.82 -20.39
C PRO A 74 -12.63 17.15 -19.42
N THR A 75 -11.90 18.23 -19.70
CA THR A 75 -10.64 18.62 -19.02
C THR A 75 -10.77 18.77 -17.50
N GLY A 76 -11.93 19.18 -16.99
CA GLY A 76 -12.17 19.28 -15.54
C GLY A 76 -12.13 17.94 -14.81
N GLN A 77 -12.68 16.90 -15.43
CA GLN A 77 -12.72 15.54 -14.87
C GLN A 77 -11.33 14.89 -14.91
N LYS A 78 -10.58 15.16 -15.98
CA LYS A 78 -9.19 14.72 -16.14
C LYS A 78 -8.26 15.32 -15.07
N ALA A 79 -8.48 16.59 -14.69
CA ALA A 79 -7.69 17.26 -13.66
C ALA A 79 -7.90 16.67 -12.26
N ALA A 80 -9.16 16.38 -11.89
CA ALA A 80 -9.47 15.75 -10.61
C ALA A 80 -8.82 14.37 -10.46
N ILE A 81 -8.91 13.54 -11.51
CA ILE A 81 -8.31 12.21 -11.52
C ILE A 81 -6.78 12.30 -11.45
N ALA A 82 -6.17 13.24 -12.19
CA ALA A 82 -4.72 13.46 -12.13
C ALA A 82 -4.24 13.91 -10.74
N ALA A 83 -5.02 14.75 -10.05
CA ALA A 83 -4.67 15.22 -8.71
C ALA A 83 -4.70 14.09 -7.66
N LEU A 84 -5.74 13.25 -7.69
CA LEU A 84 -5.84 12.05 -6.85
C LEU A 84 -4.69 11.08 -7.12
N PHE A 85 -4.31 10.96 -8.39
CA PHE A 85 -3.19 10.12 -8.79
C PHE A 85 -1.86 10.53 -8.18
N LEU A 86 -1.58 11.82 -8.23
CA LEU A 86 -0.35 12.39 -7.69
C LEU A 86 -0.32 12.30 -6.16
N LEU A 87 -1.45 12.55 -5.49
CA LEU A 87 -1.56 12.43 -4.04
C LEU A 87 -1.30 11.00 -3.57
N GLY A 88 -1.96 10.00 -4.16
CA GLY A 88 -1.72 8.59 -3.82
C GLY A 88 -0.25 8.17 -3.97
N LEU A 89 0.43 8.63 -5.04
CA LEU A 89 1.86 8.38 -5.26
C LEU A 89 2.74 9.01 -4.16
N ILE A 90 2.43 10.24 -3.75
CA ILE A 90 3.14 10.94 -2.67
C ILE A 90 2.96 10.22 -1.34
N VAL A 91 1.74 9.79 -1.02
CA VAL A 91 1.41 9.07 0.21
C VAL A 91 2.14 7.73 0.26
N CYS A 92 2.17 6.97 -0.83
CA CYS A 92 2.91 5.70 -0.91
C CYS A 92 4.42 5.89 -0.68
N ILE A 93 5.03 6.92 -1.28
CA ILE A 93 6.47 7.22 -1.09
C ILE A 93 6.76 7.64 0.35
N ALA A 94 5.93 8.52 0.92
CA ALA A 94 6.06 8.96 2.31
C ALA A 94 5.98 7.77 3.28
N SER A 95 5.03 6.87 3.07
CA SER A 95 4.87 5.64 3.87
C SER A 95 6.12 4.76 3.82
N MET A 96 6.69 4.54 2.62
CA MET A 96 7.91 3.74 2.47
C MET A 96 9.09 4.37 3.21
N PHE A 97 9.26 5.68 3.10
CA PHE A 97 10.37 6.39 3.73
C PHE A 97 10.31 6.32 5.26
N VAL A 98 9.14 6.55 5.85
CA VAL A 98 8.89 6.40 7.29
C VAL A 98 9.26 4.99 7.76
N LEU A 99 8.84 3.97 7.00
CA LEU A 99 9.10 2.58 7.35
C LEU A 99 10.59 2.21 7.31
N ILE A 100 11.34 2.73 6.34
CA ILE A 100 12.79 2.53 6.24
C ILE A 100 13.51 3.20 7.41
N VAL A 101 13.17 4.46 7.70
CA VAL A 101 13.76 5.19 8.83
C VAL A 101 13.51 4.43 10.13
N LEU A 102 12.29 3.94 10.32
CA LEU A 102 11.94 3.19 11.52
C LEU A 102 12.71 1.87 11.68
N VAL A 103 12.95 1.14 10.59
CA VAL A 103 13.75 -0.09 10.63
C VAL A 103 15.21 0.19 10.97
N ASN A 104 15.74 1.35 10.57
CA ASN A 104 17.14 1.73 10.80
C ASN A 104 17.36 2.44 12.15
N PHE A 105 16.34 3.08 12.72
CA PHE A 105 16.42 3.84 13.97
C PHE A 105 15.34 3.34 14.96
N PRO A 106 15.64 2.32 15.78
CA PRO A 106 14.72 1.78 16.77
C PRO A 106 14.69 2.68 18.02
N ASP A 107 14.31 3.94 17.88
CA ASP A 107 14.39 4.88 19.01
C ASP A 107 13.20 4.78 19.97
N ASN A 108 12.07 4.14 19.62
CA ASN A 108 11.01 3.70 20.55
C ASN A 108 9.91 2.93 19.78
N PRO A 109 9.60 1.66 20.10
CA PRO A 109 8.62 0.85 19.35
C PRO A 109 7.15 1.33 19.50
N MET A 110 6.88 2.26 20.42
CA MET A 110 5.52 2.71 20.75
C MET A 110 5.03 3.91 19.93
N GLN A 111 5.90 4.54 19.14
CA GLN A 111 5.55 5.69 18.29
C GLN A 111 5.21 5.27 16.85
N LEU A 112 5.76 4.11 16.41
CA LEU A 112 5.43 3.48 15.13
C LEU A 112 3.92 3.43 14.87
N PRO A 113 3.07 3.08 15.85
CA PRO A 113 1.67 2.90 15.56
C PRO A 113 0.91 4.16 15.19
N HIS A 114 1.37 5.27 15.74
CA HIS A 114 0.70 6.54 15.66
C HIS A 114 0.89 7.19 14.29
N ASP A 115 2.12 7.19 13.80
CA ASP A 115 2.45 7.80 12.51
C ASP A 115 1.84 7.01 11.34
N TYR A 116 1.84 5.66 11.41
CA TYR A 116 1.15 4.87 10.37
C TYR A 116 -0.35 5.14 10.34
N ALA A 117 -0.98 5.30 11.51
CA ALA A 117 -2.43 5.42 11.62
C ALA A 117 -2.91 6.73 10.99
N MET A 118 -2.15 7.81 11.15
CA MET A 118 -2.41 9.09 10.52
C MET A 118 -2.44 8.98 8.99
N PHE A 119 -1.50 8.24 8.38
CA PHE A 119 -1.49 8.02 6.92
C PHE A 119 -2.68 7.20 6.44
N CYS A 120 -3.09 6.16 7.18
CA CYS A 120 -4.27 5.36 6.82
C CYS A 120 -5.57 6.18 6.86
N ILE A 121 -5.70 7.08 7.84
CA ILE A 121 -6.85 7.98 7.95
C ILE A 121 -6.85 8.98 6.79
N LEU A 122 -5.70 9.58 6.46
CA LEU A 122 -5.57 10.52 5.35
C LEU A 122 -5.94 9.85 4.01
N GLY A 123 -5.42 8.65 3.75
CA GLY A 123 -5.76 7.88 2.55
C GLY A 123 -7.25 7.54 2.49
N SER A 124 -7.86 7.18 3.62
CA SER A 124 -9.31 6.93 3.68
C SER A 124 -10.11 8.19 3.33
N VAL A 125 -9.74 9.35 3.87
CA VAL A 125 -10.38 10.63 3.56
C VAL A 125 -10.22 10.98 2.08
N GLU A 126 -9.05 10.76 1.50
CA GLU A 126 -8.77 10.97 0.08
C GLU A 126 -9.68 10.14 -0.83
N VAL A 127 -9.81 8.83 -0.55
CA VAL A 127 -10.68 7.95 -1.34
C VAL A 127 -12.14 8.39 -1.26
N ASN A 128 -12.61 8.81 -0.09
CA ASN A 128 -13.98 9.30 0.07
C ASN A 128 -14.22 10.61 -0.70
N ILE A 129 -13.27 11.55 -0.68
CA ILE A 129 -13.35 12.80 -1.47
C ILE A 129 -13.32 12.49 -2.98
N ALA A 130 -12.52 11.52 -3.40
CA ALA A 130 -12.46 11.06 -4.79
C ALA A 130 -13.82 10.52 -5.28
N ILE A 131 -14.48 9.70 -4.47
CA ILE A 131 -15.79 9.12 -4.81
C ILE A 131 -16.85 10.21 -4.93
N VAL A 132 -16.92 11.12 -3.95
CA VAL A 132 -17.88 12.23 -3.95
C VAL A 132 -17.68 13.17 -5.14
N SER A 133 -16.42 13.47 -5.48
CA SER A 133 -16.11 14.32 -6.65
C SER A 133 -16.41 13.61 -7.98
N GLY A 134 -16.26 12.29 -8.05
CA GLY A 134 -16.65 11.49 -9.21
C GLY A 134 -18.16 11.46 -9.46
N GLU A 135 -18.97 11.44 -8.40
CA GLU A 135 -20.43 11.38 -8.47
C GLU A 135 -21.09 12.71 -8.83
N GLN A 136 -20.47 13.84 -8.50
CA GLN A 136 -21.01 15.17 -8.82
C GLN A 136 -20.90 15.51 -10.32
N LEU A 137 -19.97 14.90 -11.05
CA LEU A 137 -19.70 15.19 -12.45
C LEU A 137 -20.78 14.75 -13.46
N PRO A 138 -21.48 13.61 -13.33
CA PRO A 138 -22.62 13.28 -14.20
C PRO A 138 -23.83 14.22 -14.02
N LEU A 139 -24.02 14.84 -12.85
CA LEU A 139 -25.16 15.73 -12.58
C LEU A 139 -25.04 17.09 -13.29
N THR A 140 -23.82 17.61 -13.49
CA THR A 140 -23.61 18.88 -14.20
C THR A 140 -23.79 18.75 -15.73
N TYR A 141 -23.57 17.55 -16.30
CA TYR A 141 -23.76 17.30 -17.73
C TYR A 141 -25.24 17.18 -18.13
N HIS A 142 -26.13 16.80 -17.20
CA HIS A 142 -27.56 16.71 -17.46
C HIS A 142 -28.32 18.06 -17.33
N LEU A 143 -27.64 19.10 -16.84
CA LEU A 143 -28.19 20.45 -16.65
C LEU A 143 -27.75 21.46 -17.73
N TYR A 144 -27.01 21.03 -18.76
CA TYR A 144 -26.58 21.83 -19.92
C TYR A 144 -27.05 21.22 -21.25
#